data_AF-U2YPH7-F1
#
_entry.id   AF-U2YPH7-F1
#
_cell.length_a   1.000
_cell.length_b   1.000
_cell.length_c   1.000
_cell.angle_alpha   90.00
_cell.angle_beta   90.00
_cell.angle_gamma   90.00
#
_symmetry.space_group_name_H-M   'P 1'
#
loop_
_entity.id
_entity.type
_entity.pdbx_description
1 polymer ?
#
loop_
_entity_poly.entity_id
_entity_poly.type
_entity_poly.pdbx_seq_one_letter_code
_entity_poly.pdbx_strand_id
1 'polypeptide(L)' 'MTERATQRPAGFKKPDYWSDAPAPKPDAAKPEKDPDGLSPTRYGDWVKDGIAIDF' A
#
# COMPACT_ATOMS: atom_id res chain seq x y z
N MET A 1 11.30 -33.70 -4.35
CA MET A 1 10.79 -32.31 -4.36
C MET A 1 9.59 -32.29 -5.29
N THR A 2 8.44 -31.80 -4.85
CA THR A 2 7.24 -31.70 -5.70
C THR A 2 7.33 -30.44 -6.56
N GLU A 3 7.05 -30.55 -7.86
CA GLU A 3 7.05 -29.42 -8.77
C GLU A 3 5.93 -28.44 -8.42
N ARG A 4 6.22 -27.14 -8.47
CA ARG A 4 5.21 -26.10 -8.22
C ARG A 4 4.36 -25.91 -9.47
N ALA A 5 3.05 -25.81 -9.31
CA ALA A 5 2.14 -25.43 -10.38
C ALA A 5 2.38 -23.95 -10.76
N THR A 6 3.13 -23.71 -11.84
CA THR A 6 3.44 -22.36 -12.36
C THR A 6 2.49 -21.91 -13.47
N GLN A 7 1.61 -22.80 -13.93
CA GLN A 7 0.66 -22.54 -15.01
C GLN A 7 -0.78 -22.45 -14.48
N ARG A 8 -1.56 -21.57 -15.13
CA ARG A 8 -2.99 -21.41 -14.83
C ARG A 8 -3.76 -22.68 -15.22
N PRO A 9 -4.66 -23.20 -14.36
CA PRO A 9 -5.51 -24.35 -14.69
C PRO A 9 -6.39 -24.09 -15.91
N ALA A 10 -6.59 -25.12 -16.75
CA ALA A 10 -7.34 -25.03 -18.01
C ALA A 10 -8.82 -24.62 -17.86
N GLY A 11 -9.40 -24.76 -16.66
CA GLY A 11 -10.81 -24.44 -16.37
C GLY A 11 -11.03 -23.10 -15.67
N PHE A 12 -10.00 -22.27 -15.50
CA PHE A 12 -10.16 -20.99 -14.79
C PHE A 12 -11.01 -20.01 -15.62
N LYS A 13 -12.23 -19.75 -15.17
CA LYS A 13 -13.08 -18.67 -15.69
C LYS A 13 -13.01 -17.47 -14.75
N LYS A 14 -12.57 -16.33 -15.27
CA LYS A 14 -12.54 -15.06 -14.57
C LYS A 14 -13.98 -14.60 -14.25
N PRO A 15 -14.29 -14.15 -13.02
CA PRO A 15 -15.60 -13.57 -12.70
C PRO A 15 -15.87 -12.27 -13.47
N ASP A 16 -17.13 -11.99 -13.76
CA ASP A 16 -17.52 -10.84 -14.61
C ASP A 16 -17.20 -9.47 -13.97
N TYR A 17 -17.15 -9.38 -12.64
CA TYR A 17 -16.80 -8.16 -11.90
C TYR A 17 -15.28 -7.88 -11.84
N TRP A 18 -14.47 -8.78 -12.37
CA TRP A 18 -13.03 -8.74 -12.24
C TRP A 18 -12.46 -7.96 -13.45
N SER A 19 -11.69 -6.91 -13.19
CA SER A 19 -11.12 -6.05 -14.23
C SER A 19 -9.60 -6.15 -14.23
N ASP A 20 -9.00 -6.18 -15.42
CA ASP A 20 -7.53 -6.02 -15.59
C ASP A 20 -7.15 -4.55 -15.80
N ALA A 21 -8.12 -3.63 -15.71
CA ALA A 21 -7.85 -2.20 -15.78
C ALA A 21 -6.92 -1.78 -14.63
N PRO A 22 -6.03 -0.80 -14.88
CA PRO A 22 -5.19 -0.25 -13.82
C PRO A 22 -6.06 0.33 -12.69
N ALA A 23 -5.51 0.34 -11.49
CA ALA A 23 -6.14 1.02 -10.36
C ALA A 23 -6.43 2.49 -10.71
N PRO A 24 -7.50 3.08 -10.15
CA PRO A 24 -7.77 4.50 -10.33
C PRO A 24 -6.57 5.33 -9.87
N LYS A 25 -6.41 6.50 -10.49
CA LYS A 25 -5.37 7.45 -10.06
C LYS A 25 -5.64 7.88 -8.62
N PRO A 26 -4.59 8.03 -7.79
CA PRO A 26 -4.76 8.56 -6.45
C PRO A 26 -5.31 9.97 -6.50
N ASP A 27 -6.10 10.33 -5.50
CA ASP A 27 -6.54 11.71 -5.30
C ASP A 27 -5.35 12.59 -4.92
N ALA A 28 -5.48 13.89 -5.18
CA ALA A 28 -4.52 14.87 -4.70
C ALA A 28 -4.47 14.86 -3.16
N ALA A 29 -3.28 14.97 -2.59
CA ALA A 29 -3.11 15.12 -1.15
C ALA A 29 -3.88 16.37 -0.69
N LYS A 30 -4.76 16.19 0.30
CA LYS A 30 -5.44 17.32 0.93
C LYS A 30 -4.42 18.04 1.82
N PRO A 31 -4.31 19.37 1.74
CA PRO A 31 -3.48 20.11 2.67
C PRO A 31 -4.14 20.08 4.04
N GLU A 32 -3.70 19.18 4.90
CA GLU A 32 -4.00 19.23 6.33
C GLU A 32 -3.02 20.21 6.98
N LYS A 33 -3.56 21.14 7.79
CA LYS A 33 -2.71 21.97 8.66
C LYS A 33 -2.20 21.06 9.74
N ASP A 34 -0.92 20.71 9.65
CA ASP A 34 -0.22 20.05 10.72
C ASP A 34 -0.02 21.07 11.87
N PRO A 35 -0.65 20.89 13.04
CA PRO A 35 -0.43 21.78 14.17
C PRO A 35 1.03 21.75 14.65
N ASP A 36 1.78 20.68 14.35
CA ASP A 36 3.17 20.45 14.76
C ASP A 36 4.17 20.52 13.58
N GLY A 37 3.70 20.78 12.35
CA GLY A 37 4.52 21.07 11.16
C GLY A 37 5.38 19.91 10.60
N LEU A 38 5.20 18.69 11.09
CA LEU A 38 5.91 17.48 10.66
C LEU A 38 5.06 16.65 9.69
N SER A 39 5.09 17.03 8.40
CA SER A 39 4.47 16.24 7.33
C SER A 39 4.80 14.74 7.49
N PRO A 40 3.79 13.84 7.57
CA PRO A 40 3.93 12.47 8.06
C PRO A 40 4.60 11.50 7.09
N THR A 41 5.16 11.97 5.97
CA THR A 41 5.98 11.15 5.05
C THR A 41 7.37 10.83 5.62
N ARG A 42 7.42 10.42 6.90
CA ARG A 42 8.49 9.66 7.52
C ARG A 42 7.88 8.62 8.45
N TYR A 43 7.41 7.51 7.86
CA TYR A 43 7.20 6.28 8.61
C TYR A 43 8.57 5.83 9.13
N GLY A 44 8.85 6.05 10.41
CA GLY A 44 10.10 5.62 11.07
C GLY A 44 10.76 6.67 11.97
N ASP A 45 10.47 7.97 11.78
CA ASP A 45 11.07 9.03 12.60
C ASP A 45 10.03 9.60 13.58
N TRP A 46 9.66 8.82 14.60
CA TRP A 46 8.89 9.35 15.72
C TRP A 46 9.80 9.65 16.90
N VAL A 47 9.58 10.78 17.59
CA VAL A 47 10.28 11.11 18.83
C VAL A 47 9.25 11.32 19.93
N LYS A 48 9.37 10.56 21.02
CA LYS A 48 8.56 10.72 22.22
C LYS A 48 9.47 10.89 23.43
N ASP A 49 9.25 11.97 24.19
CA ASP A 49 10.04 12.28 25.40
C ASP A 49 11.56 12.32 25.17
N GLY A 50 11.98 12.77 23.97
CA GLY A 50 13.39 12.83 23.57
C GLY A 50 13.98 11.50 23.07
N ILE A 51 13.17 10.44 22.94
CA ILE A 51 13.61 9.12 22.47
C ILE A 51 13.06 8.86 21.07
N ALA A 52 13.96 8.49 20.15
CA ALA A 52 13.59 8.08 18.79
C ALA A 52 12.96 6.66 18.79
N ILE A 53 11.86 6.51 18.08
CA ILE A 53 11.08 5.28 17.90
C ILE A 53 10.98 5.00 16.40
N ASP A 54 11.47 3.83 15.97
CA ASP A 54 11.47 3.33 14.58
C ASP A 54 10.81 1.94 14.51
N PHE A 55 10.07 1.64 13.43
CA PHE A 55 9.30 0.39 13.20
C PHE A 55 9.67 -0.28 11.87
#